data_AF-A0A7K4HKH2-F1
#
_entry.id   AF-A0A7K4HKH2-F1
#
_cell.length_a   1.000
_cell.length_b   1.000
_cell.length_c   1.000
_cell.angle_alpha   90.00
_cell.angle_beta   90.00
_cell.angle_gamma   90.00
#
_symmetry.space_group_name_H-M   'P 1'
#
loop_
_entity.id
_entity.type
_entity.pdbx_description
1 polymer ?
#
loop_
_entity_poly.entity_id
_entity_poly.type
_entity_poly.pdbx_seq_one_letter_code
_entity_poly.pdbx_strand_id
1 'polypeptide(L)' 'MNIGKSSNMPFEKQEVEEYERKRYRGIDQRLVHGREGRLLRKILRKIGEGSLLVLDVPCGYGRFSGLLLEKDFTLVS' A
#
# COMPACT_ATOMS: atom_id res chain seq x y z
N MET A 1 5.91 33.99 -14.17
CA MET A 1 6.67 33.48 -13.00
C MET A 1 6.14 32.08 -12.73
N ASN A 2 6.81 31.03 -13.22
CA ASN A 2 6.40 29.64 -12.97
C ASN A 2 6.92 29.26 -11.58
N ILE A 3 6.03 29.27 -10.59
CA ILE A 3 6.32 28.72 -9.28
C ILE A 3 6.38 27.19 -9.47
N GLY A 4 7.58 26.63 -9.48
CA GLY A 4 7.77 25.18 -9.54
C GLY A 4 6.96 24.51 -8.43
N LYS A 5 6.24 23.43 -8.77
CA LYS A 5 5.45 22.62 -7.82
C LYS A 5 6.38 22.25 -6.64
N SER A 6 5.97 22.57 -5.41
CA SER A 6 6.66 22.15 -4.18
C SER A 6 6.90 20.64 -4.21
N SER A 7 8.09 20.19 -3.81
CA SER A 7 8.50 18.78 -3.85
C SER A 7 7.70 17.85 -2.93
N ASN A 8 6.84 18.40 -2.06
CA ASN A 8 6.02 17.67 -1.08
C ASN A 8 4.51 17.95 -1.24
N MET A 9 4.05 18.21 -2.46
CA MET A 9 2.60 18.28 -2.71
C MET A 9 1.99 16.88 -2.61
N PRO A 10 0.82 16.73 -1.96
CA PRO A 10 0.06 15.48 -2.01
C PRO A 10 -0.20 15.07 -3.46
N PHE A 11 -0.14 13.77 -3.72
CA PHE A 11 -0.47 13.24 -5.05
C PHE A 11 -1.92 13.55 -5.40
N GLU A 12 -2.14 14.06 -6.61
CA GLU A 12 -3.47 14.17 -7.20
C GLU A 12 -3.95 12.78 -7.63
N LYS A 13 -5.28 12.58 -7.71
CA LYS A 13 -5.87 11.27 -8.03
C LYS A 13 -5.30 10.66 -9.33
N GLN A 14 -5.11 11.47 -10.35
CA GLN A 14 -4.52 11.03 -11.61
C GLN A 14 -3.07 10.60 -11.45
N GLU A 15 -2.28 11.31 -10.64
CA GLU A 15 -0.88 10.96 -10.35
C GLU A 15 -0.81 9.62 -9.60
N VAL A 16 -1.78 9.34 -8.71
CA VAL A 16 -1.91 8.05 -8.01
C VAL A 16 -2.21 6.91 -8.98
N GLU A 17 -3.21 7.07 -9.85
CA GLU A 17 -3.58 6.06 -10.86
C GLU A 17 -2.43 5.79 -11.83
N GLU A 18 -1.72 6.84 -12.26
CA GLU A 18 -0.53 6.70 -13.08
C GLU A 18 0.59 5.93 -12.37
N TYR A 19 0.81 6.23 -11.09
CA TYR A 19 1.84 5.57 -10.28
C TYR A 19 1.53 4.08 -10.10
N GLU A 20 0.30 3.73 -9.73
CA GLU A 20 -0.13 2.33 -9.63
C GLU A 20 0.08 1.59 -10.95
N ARG A 21 -0.36 2.18 -12.07
CA ARG A 21 -0.20 1.59 -13.40
C ARG A 21 1.27 1.40 -13.76
N LYS A 22 2.14 2.39 -13.51
CA LYS A 22 3.58 2.32 -13.82
C LYS A 22 4.25 1.24 -12.99
N ARG A 23 3.90 1.09 -11.71
CA ARG A 23 4.51 0.12 -10.80
C ARG A 23 4.34 -1.33 -11.26
N TYR A 24 3.21 -1.70 -11.86
CA TYR A 24 2.96 -3.09 -12.30
C TYR A 24 3.24 -3.37 -13.78
N ARG A 25 3.91 -2.45 -14.49
CA ARG A 25 4.34 -2.68 -15.89
C ARG A 25 5.46 -3.71 -16.00
N GLY A 26 6.34 -3.78 -15.00
CA GLY A 26 7.45 -4.73 -14.96
C GLY A 26 7.05 -6.10 -14.39
N ILE A 27 7.55 -7.18 -14.98
CA ILE A 27 7.37 -8.55 -14.48
C ILE A 27 8.06 -8.71 -13.11
N ASP A 28 9.21 -8.08 -12.94
CA ASP A 28 9.96 -7.98 -11.69
C ASP A 28 9.11 -7.41 -10.55
N GLN A 29 8.38 -6.32 -10.79
CA GLN A 29 7.56 -5.67 -9.77
C GLN A 29 6.36 -6.53 -9.35
N ARG A 30 5.77 -7.30 -10.28
CA ARG A 30 4.72 -8.27 -9.97
C ARG A 30 5.26 -9.41 -9.11
N LEU A 31 6.46 -9.90 -9.42
CA LEU A 31 7.13 -10.93 -8.61
C LEU A 31 7.46 -10.41 -7.21
N VAL A 32 7.98 -9.19 -7.10
CA VAL A 32 8.27 -8.52 -5.82
C VAL A 32 6.99 -8.34 -5.02
N HIS A 33 5.91 -7.83 -5.62
CA HIS A 33 4.60 -7.69 -4.96
C HIS A 33 4.11 -9.03 -4.39
N GLY A 34 4.21 -10.11 -5.17
CA GLY A 34 3.83 -11.44 -4.71
C GLY A 34 4.70 -11.98 -3.56
N ARG A 35 6.00 -11.62 -3.52
CA ARG A 35 6.89 -11.95 -2.39
C ARG A 35 6.54 -11.16 -1.14
N GLU A 36 6.32 -9.85 -1.27
CA GLU A 36 5.94 -8.97 -0.17
C GLU A 36 4.59 -9.40 0.45
N GLY A 37 3.58 -9.66 -0.38
CA GLY A 37 2.28 -10.14 0.11
C GLY A 37 2.37 -11.48 0.83
N ARG A 38 3.24 -12.41 0.38
CA ARG A 38 3.51 -13.66 1.09
C ARG A 38 4.19 -13.44 2.43
N LEU A 39 5.15 -12.52 2.50
CA LEU A 39 5.83 -12.16 3.75
C LEU A 39 4.84 -11.54 4.74
N LEU A 40 4.03 -10.59 4.28
CA LEU A 40 3.03 -9.91 5.10
C LEU A 40 2.03 -10.90 5.68
N ARG A 41 1.47 -11.81 4.86
CA ARG A 41 0.60 -12.90 5.35
C ARG A 41 1.29 -13.78 6.40
N LYS A 42 2.58 -14.09 6.25
CA LYS A 42 3.32 -14.85 7.27
C LYS A 42 3.42 -14.10 8.58
N ILE A 43 3.65 -12.79 8.54
CA ILE A 43 3.70 -11.92 9.72
C ILE A 43 2.32 -11.86 10.39
N LEU A 44 1.28 -11.57 9.62
CA LEU A 44 -0.09 -11.46 10.15
C LEU A 44 -0.60 -12.74 10.79
N ARG A 45 -0.20 -13.93 10.30
CA ARG A 45 -0.54 -15.20 10.95
C ARG A 45 0.10 -15.40 12.32
N LYS A 46 1.14 -14.64 12.66
CA LYS A 46 1.77 -14.67 13.99
C LYS A 46 1.09 -13.71 14.96
N ILE A 47 0.30 -12.78 14.46
CA ILE A 47 -0.50 -11.89 15.27
C ILE A 47 -1.68 -12.70 15.80
N GLY A 48 -1.97 -12.58 17.10
CA GLY A 48 -3.07 -13.30 17.74
C GLY A 48 -4.43 -12.96 17.14
N GLU A 49 -5.45 -13.73 17.52
CA GLU A 49 -6.83 -13.48 17.09
C GLU A 49 -7.45 -12.29 17.84
N GLY A 50 -8.34 -11.56 17.18
CA GLY A 50 -9.09 -10.44 17.74
C GLY A 50 -9.18 -9.23 16.82
N SER A 51 -10.11 -8.33 17.11
CA SER A 51 -10.19 -7.04 16.42
C SER A 51 -9.01 -6.17 16.85
N LEU A 52 -8.09 -5.92 15.91
CA LEU A 52 -6.90 -5.10 16.13
C LEU A 52 -6.98 -3.85 15.28
N LEU A 53 -6.48 -2.74 15.83
CA LEU A 53 -6.24 -1.51 15.10
C LEU A 53 -4.90 -1.63 14.35
N VAL A 54 -4.91 -1.42 13.04
CA VAL A 54 -3.71 -1.45 12.21
C VAL A 54 -3.51 -0.09 11.54
N LEU A 55 -2.31 0.46 11.69
CA LEU A 55 -1.86 1.67 11.02
C LEU A 55 -0.96 1.29 9.84
N ASP A 56 -1.40 1.59 8.62
CA ASP A 56 -0.63 1.40 7.38
C ASP A 56 0.00 2.73 6.95
N VAL A 57 1.27 2.96 7.27
CA VAL A 57 1.97 4.20 6.91
C VAL A 57 3.39 3.94 6.39
N PRO A 58 3.81 4.57 5.26
CA PRO A 58 2.95 5.24 4.28
C PRO A 58 2.16 4.21 3.43
N CYS A 59 0.83 4.33 3.37
CA CYS A 59 -0.02 3.40 2.63
C CYS A 59 0.04 3.59 1.09
N GLY A 60 0.47 4.77 0.62
CA GLY A 60 0.39 5.15 -0.79
C GLY A 60 -1.05 5.06 -1.30
N TYR A 61 -1.28 4.31 -2.38
CA TYR A 61 -2.61 4.04 -2.93
C TYR A 61 -3.35 2.87 -2.23
N GLY A 62 -2.88 2.44 -1.06
CA GLY A 62 -3.50 1.35 -0.29
C GLY A 62 -3.12 -0.05 -0.80
N ARG A 63 -1.88 -0.22 -1.27
CA ARG A 63 -1.42 -1.46 -1.94
C ARG A 63 -1.66 -2.74 -1.12
N PHE A 64 -1.65 -2.65 0.20
CA PHE A 64 -1.85 -3.78 1.11
C PHE A 64 -3.14 -3.68 1.94
N SER A 65 -3.92 -2.61 1.78
CA SER A 65 -5.14 -2.38 2.57
C SER A 65 -6.12 -3.54 2.48
N GLY A 66 -6.32 -4.11 1.28
CA GLY A 66 -7.18 -5.29 1.10
C GLY A 66 -6.71 -6.50 1.92
N LEU A 67 -5.40 -6.76 1.97
CA LEU A 67 -4.82 -7.87 2.74
C LEU A 67 -4.99 -7.66 4.25
N LEU A 68 -4.90 -6.40 4.72
CA LEU A 68 -5.11 -6.07 6.14
C LEU A 68 -6.58 -6.19 6.55
N LEU A 69 -7.51 -5.85 5.65
CA LEU A 69 -8.95 -5.94 5.89
C LEU A 69 -9.49 -7.38 5.90
N GLU A 70 -8.83 -8.34 5.24
CA GLU A 70 -9.17 -9.78 5.28
C GLU A 70 -9.13 -10.39 6.70
N LYS A 71 -8.55 -9.68 7.68
CA LYS A 71 -8.32 -10.16 9.05
C LYS A 71 -9.21 -9.52 10.12
N ASP A 72 -10.32 -8.89 9.72
CA ASP A 72 -11.24 -8.13 10.60
C ASP A 72 -10.53 -7.04 11.44
N PHE A 73 -9.41 -6.54 10.91
CA PHE A 73 -8.70 -5.41 11.50
C PHE A 73 -9.40 -4.11 11.18
N THR A 74 -9.40 -3.20 12.15
CA THR A 74 -9.74 -1.80 11.88
C THR A 74 -8.52 -1.15 11.26
N LEU A 75 -8.60 -0.81 9.97
CA LEU A 75 -7.51 -0.21 9.22
C LEU A 75 -7.57 1.32 9.28
N VAL A 76 -6.43 1.94 9.58
CA VAL A 76 -6.15 3.37 9.41
C VAL A 76 -4.98 3.51 8.44
N SER A 77 -5.11 4.37 7.44
CA SER A 77 -4.16 4.55 6.34
C SER A 77 -3.93 6.03 6.05
#